data_AF-A0A7K3UGE2-F1
#
_entry.id   AF-A0A7K3UGE2-F1
#
_cell.length_a   1.000
_cell.length_b   1.000
_cell.length_c   1.000
_cell.angle_alpha   90.00
_cell.angle_beta   90.00
_cell.angle_gamma   90.00
#
_symmetry.space_group_name_H-M   'P 1'
#
loop_
_entity.id
_entity.type
_entity.pdbx_description
1 polymer ?
#
loop_
_entity_poly.entity_id
_entity_poly.type
_entity_poly.pdbx_seq_one_letter_code
_entity_poly.pdbx_strand_id
1 'polypeptide(L)'
;MKSFVAAAIAIGVVCSCASVASAQTKGDWVLGNYKGAGYWFPGVIDSTAGGKVTIRYDDGDKETVPVSDVRPYDWVIGKKVECNYKGAGDWYAGKITSLGGEKIGIAYDDGDKETTRTGRCRSK
;
A
#
# COMPACT_ATOMS: atom_id res chain seq x y z
N MET A 1 -8.73 -29.69 -58.56
CA MET A 1 -8.01 -29.80 -57.27
C MET A 1 -6.64 -29.16 -57.41
N LYS A 2 -6.43 -27.98 -56.83
CA LYS A 2 -5.14 -27.47 -56.31
C LYS A 2 -5.43 -26.16 -55.59
N SER A 3 -4.92 -26.10 -54.38
CA SER A 3 -5.49 -25.41 -53.23
C SER A 3 -5.15 -23.92 -53.18
N PHE A 4 -6.06 -23.16 -52.60
CA PHE A 4 -5.81 -21.84 -52.01
C PHE A 4 -4.96 -22.01 -50.75
N VAL A 5 -3.94 -21.17 -50.54
CA VAL A 5 -3.52 -20.78 -49.19
C VAL A 5 -3.24 -19.28 -49.18
N ALA A 6 -3.97 -18.62 -48.29
CA ALA A 6 -4.04 -17.19 -48.08
C ALA A 6 -2.83 -16.63 -47.32
N ALA A 7 -2.54 -15.35 -47.58
CA ALA A 7 -1.63 -14.53 -46.81
C ALA A 7 -2.16 -14.30 -45.39
N ALA A 8 -1.27 -14.35 -44.39
CA ALA A 8 -1.53 -13.87 -43.04
C ALA A 8 -0.59 -12.70 -42.73
N ILE A 9 -1.14 -11.49 -42.71
CA ILE A 9 -0.46 -10.29 -42.18
C ILE A 9 -0.73 -10.29 -40.68
N ALA A 10 0.30 -10.56 -39.88
CA ALA A 10 0.23 -10.40 -38.43
C ALA A 10 0.37 -8.92 -38.06
N ILE A 11 -0.74 -8.26 -37.73
CA ILE A 11 -0.73 -6.94 -37.10
C ILE A 11 -0.44 -7.14 -35.62
N GLY A 12 0.81 -6.90 -35.20
CA GLY A 12 1.19 -6.84 -33.80
C GLY A 12 0.64 -5.58 -33.15
N VAL A 13 -0.47 -5.71 -32.42
CA VAL A 13 -0.97 -4.62 -31.55
C VAL A 13 -0.20 -4.70 -30.23
N VAL A 14 0.85 -3.89 -30.10
CA VAL A 14 1.48 -3.63 -28.81
C VAL A 14 0.59 -2.64 -28.07
N CYS A 15 -0.25 -3.15 -27.17
CA CYS A 15 -1.03 -2.31 -26.27
C CYS A 15 -0.11 -1.84 -25.14
N SER A 16 0.50 -0.68 -25.32
CA SER A 16 1.24 0.03 -24.28
C SER A 16 0.24 0.59 -23.26
N CYS A 17 -0.06 -0.18 -22.21
CA CYS A 17 -0.81 0.34 -21.08
C CYS A 17 0.07 1.31 -20.28
N ALA A 18 0.05 2.59 -20.69
CA ALA A 18 0.60 3.67 -19.89
C ALA A 18 -0.12 3.66 -18.53
N SER A 19 0.61 3.32 -17.46
CA SER A 19 0.12 3.48 -16.09
C SER A 19 -0.04 4.97 -15.84
N VAL A 20 -1.27 5.48 -15.98
CA VAL A 20 -1.60 6.83 -15.53
C VAL A 20 -1.44 6.84 -14.01
N ALA A 21 -0.47 7.60 -13.51
CA ALA A 21 -0.31 7.81 -12.08
C ALA A 21 -1.60 8.47 -11.56
N SER A 22 -2.41 7.72 -10.81
CA SER A 22 -3.62 8.29 -10.21
C SER A 22 -3.19 9.28 -9.13
N ALA A 23 -3.57 10.54 -9.29
CA ALA A 23 -3.38 11.54 -8.24
C ALA A 23 -4.16 11.09 -6.99
N GLN A 24 -3.47 11.02 -5.84
CA GLN A 24 -4.10 10.65 -4.58
C GLN A 24 -5.03 11.79 -4.11
N THR A 25 -6.26 11.44 -3.75
CA THR A 25 -7.37 12.36 -3.46
C THR A 25 -8.05 11.99 -2.15
N LYS A 26 -8.96 12.84 -1.67
CA LYS A 26 -9.72 12.59 -0.43
C LYS A 26 -10.45 11.24 -0.51
N GLY A 27 -10.26 10.41 0.52
CA GLY A 27 -10.82 9.06 0.60
C GLY A 27 -9.88 7.97 0.13
N ASP A 28 -8.79 8.29 -0.57
CA ASP A 28 -7.80 7.30 -0.97
C ASP A 28 -7.03 6.81 0.25
N TRP A 29 -6.78 5.51 0.28
CA TRP A 29 -5.91 4.89 1.26
C TRP A 29 -4.46 5.00 0.80
N VAL A 30 -3.62 5.52 1.69
CA VAL A 30 -2.22 5.86 1.42
C VAL A 30 -1.33 5.35 2.53
N LEU A 31 -0.03 5.46 2.32
CA LEU A 31 0.97 5.33 3.35
C LEU A 31 1.60 6.71 3.59
N GLY A 32 1.57 7.19 4.84
CA GLY A 32 2.20 8.46 5.25
C GLY A 32 3.48 8.22 6.03
N ASN A 33 4.52 9.01 5.75
CA ASN A 33 5.78 9.04 6.50
C ASN A 33 5.57 9.82 7.81
N TYR A 34 5.11 9.13 8.85
CA TYR A 34 4.69 9.75 10.09
C TYR A 34 5.82 10.56 10.73
N LYS A 35 5.56 11.84 10.99
CA LYS A 35 6.53 12.80 11.54
C LYS A 35 7.87 12.85 10.79
N GLY A 36 7.91 12.43 9.52
CA GLY A 36 9.13 12.39 8.72
C GLY A 36 10.17 11.36 9.18
N ALA A 37 9.77 10.36 9.99
CA ALA A 37 10.69 9.47 10.68
C ALA A 37 11.26 8.32 9.82
N GLY A 38 10.85 8.20 8.56
CA GLY A 38 11.20 7.08 7.67
C GLY A 38 10.36 5.83 7.94
N TYR A 39 9.21 5.99 8.58
CA TYR A 39 8.25 4.91 8.86
C TYR A 39 6.90 5.24 8.26
N TRP A 40 6.41 4.33 7.43
CA TRP A 40 5.24 4.53 6.60
C TRP A 40 4.04 3.79 7.16
N PHE A 41 3.04 4.56 7.60
CA PHE A 41 1.84 4.09 8.26
C PHE A 41 0.62 4.24 7.35
N PRO A 42 -0.30 3.27 7.36
CA PRO A 42 -1.51 3.33 6.55
C PRO A 42 -2.53 4.32 7.12
N GLY A 43 -3.23 4.99 6.22
CA GLY A 43 -4.24 5.97 6.57
C GLY A 43 -5.02 6.46 5.35
N VAL A 44 -6.13 7.15 5.60
CA VAL A 44 -6.99 7.71 4.55
C VAL A 44 -6.71 9.21 4.40
N ILE A 45 -6.62 9.69 3.16
CA ILE A 45 -6.56 11.13 2.90
C ILE A 45 -7.87 11.78 3.34
N ASP A 46 -7.78 12.70 4.30
CA ASP A 46 -8.89 13.53 4.77
C ASP A 46 -9.06 14.80 3.92
N SER A 47 -7.95 15.43 3.53
CA SER A 47 -7.94 16.64 2.71
C SER A 47 -6.61 16.87 1.99
N THR A 48 -6.65 17.63 0.90
CA THR A 48 -5.48 18.12 0.18
C THR A 48 -5.60 19.62 -0.01
N ALA A 49 -4.55 20.38 0.33
CA ALA A 49 -4.52 21.83 0.18
C ALA A 49 -3.08 22.35 0.15
N GLY A 50 -2.78 23.29 -0.75
CA GLY A 50 -1.49 23.99 -0.78
C GLY A 50 -0.26 23.08 -0.88
N GLY A 51 -0.34 21.98 -1.65
CA GLY A 51 0.75 21.00 -1.79
C GLY A 51 0.99 20.12 -0.55
N LYS A 52 0.03 20.10 0.38
CA LYS A 52 0.04 19.25 1.56
C LYS A 52 -1.16 18.31 1.57
N VAL A 53 -1.02 17.22 2.29
CA VAL A 53 -2.02 16.16 2.46
C VAL A 53 -2.26 15.97 3.95
N THR A 54 -3.52 15.98 4.36
CA THR A 54 -3.90 15.59 5.71
C THR A 54 -4.34 14.14 5.70
N ILE A 55 -3.66 13.29 6.46
CA ILE A 55 -3.94 11.85 6.57
C ILE A 55 -4.58 11.59 7.93
N ARG A 56 -5.66 10.81 7.97
CA ARG A 56 -6.11 10.09 9.18
C ARG A 56 -5.52 8.70 9.14
N TYR A 57 -4.57 8.42 10.01
CA TYR A 57 -3.94 7.10 10.12
C TYR A 57 -4.91 6.09 10.74
N ASP A 58 -4.71 4.82 10.40
CA ASP A 58 -5.58 3.72 10.83
C ASP A 58 -5.48 3.42 12.34
N ASP A 59 -4.48 3.98 13.03
CA ASP A 59 -4.36 3.93 14.49
C ASP A 59 -5.13 5.06 15.21
N GLY A 60 -5.71 5.99 14.45
CA GLY A 60 -6.49 7.13 14.93
C GLY A 60 -5.74 8.46 14.93
N ASP A 61 -4.44 8.46 14.67
CA ASP A 61 -3.67 9.71 14.57
C ASP A 61 -4.04 10.49 13.31
N LYS A 62 -3.75 11.79 13.32
CA LYS A 62 -3.97 12.68 12.18
C LYS A 62 -2.82 13.65 12.00
N GLU A 63 -2.35 13.80 10.76
CA GLU A 63 -1.20 14.66 10.45
C GLU A 63 -1.35 15.32 9.09
N THR A 64 -0.84 16.55 8.95
CA THR A 64 -0.71 17.24 7.66
C THR A 64 0.75 17.27 7.24
N VAL A 65 1.07 16.56 6.16
CA VAL A 65 2.43 16.35 5.64
C VAL A 65 2.57 16.89 4.21
N PRO A 66 3.78 17.20 3.70
CA PRO A 66 3.97 17.45 2.28
C PRO A 66 3.65 16.21 1.44
N VAL A 67 3.30 16.39 0.16
CA VAL A 67 3.02 15.26 -0.76
C VAL A 67 4.19 14.27 -0.87
N SER A 68 5.44 14.72 -0.66
CA SER A 68 6.62 13.84 -0.64
C SER A 68 6.63 12.81 0.49
N ASP A 69 5.88 13.07 1.56
CA ASP A 69 5.69 12.17 2.70
C ASP A 69 4.43 11.32 2.57
N VAL A 70 3.87 11.22 1.37
CA VAL A 70 2.72 10.37 1.05
C VAL A 70 3.06 9.50 -0.15
N ARG A 71 2.81 8.19 -0.02
CA ARG A 71 2.92 7.23 -1.13
C ARG A 71 1.62 6.45 -1.32
N PRO A 72 1.35 5.93 -2.53
CA PRO A 72 0.24 5.01 -2.74
C PRO A 72 0.31 3.83 -1.77
N TYR A 73 -0.85 3.37 -1.29
CA TYR A 73 -0.91 2.14 -0.50
C TYR A 73 -0.53 0.94 -1.38
N ASP A 74 0.56 0.26 -1.02
CA ASP A 74 1.14 -0.84 -1.80
C ASP A 74 1.19 -2.18 -1.04
N TRP A 75 0.51 -2.26 0.11
CA TRP A 75 0.55 -3.47 0.92
C TRP A 75 -0.27 -4.59 0.30
N VAL A 76 0.40 -5.74 0.16
CA VAL A 76 -0.13 -6.97 -0.41
C VAL A 76 0.31 -8.16 0.45
N ILE A 77 -0.36 -9.30 0.32
CA ILE A 77 0.07 -10.56 0.96
C ILE A 77 1.53 -10.84 0.57
N GLY A 78 2.35 -11.20 1.56
CA GLY A 78 3.78 -11.46 1.41
C GLY A 78 4.71 -10.24 1.58
N LYS A 79 4.15 -9.01 1.54
CA LYS A 79 4.90 -7.77 1.81
C LYS A 79 5.48 -7.81 3.22
N LYS A 80 6.72 -7.34 3.35
CA LYS A 80 7.41 -7.17 4.64
C LYS A 80 6.91 -5.90 5.33
N VAL A 81 6.60 -6.02 6.61
CA VAL A 81 6.18 -4.94 7.51
C VAL A 81 6.79 -5.17 8.89
N GLU A 82 6.76 -4.14 9.73
CA GLU A 82 6.97 -4.25 11.17
C GLU A 82 5.64 -3.99 11.87
N CYS A 83 5.27 -4.77 12.88
CA CYS A 83 4.04 -4.54 13.63
C CYS A 83 4.28 -4.50 15.14
N ASN A 84 3.52 -3.66 15.83
CA ASN A 84 3.46 -3.57 17.29
C ASN A 84 2.73 -4.80 17.84
N TYR A 85 3.51 -5.81 18.26
CA TYR A 85 3.00 -7.12 18.66
C TYR A 85 2.07 -6.99 19.86
N LYS A 86 0.83 -7.48 19.71
CA LYS A 86 -0.22 -7.40 20.74
C LYS A 86 -0.49 -5.98 21.27
N GLY A 87 0.01 -4.93 20.59
CA GLY A 87 -0.07 -3.55 21.06
C GLY A 87 0.81 -3.23 22.28
N ALA A 88 1.86 -4.02 22.55
CA ALA A 88 2.70 -3.87 23.74
C ALA A 88 3.74 -2.74 23.66
N GLY A 89 3.98 -2.16 22.48
CA GLY A 89 4.98 -1.12 22.22
C GLY A 89 6.21 -1.60 21.47
N ASP A 90 6.39 -2.91 21.35
CA ASP A 90 7.53 -3.53 20.66
C ASP A 90 7.19 -3.89 19.21
N TRP A 91 8.06 -3.50 18.28
CA TRP A 91 7.84 -3.65 16.84
C TRP A 91 8.69 -4.78 16.27
N TYR A 92 8.04 -5.77 15.67
CA TYR A 92 8.70 -6.96 15.11
C TYR A 92 8.44 -7.09 13.62
N ALA A 93 9.47 -7.52 12.89
CA ALA A 93 9.38 -7.76 11.46
C ALA A 93 8.55 -9.01 11.14
N GLY A 94 7.78 -8.95 10.07
CA GLY A 94 6.98 -10.07 9.60
C GLY A 94 6.50 -9.87 8.17
N LYS A 95 5.69 -10.83 7.72
CA LYS A 95 5.03 -10.82 6.41
C LYS A 95 3.52 -10.80 6.58
N ILE A 96 2.86 -10.02 5.74
CA ILE A 96 1.40 -10.01 5.63
C ILE A 96 0.94 -11.38 5.12
N THR A 97 -0.01 -12.02 5.81
CA THR A 97 -0.59 -13.32 5.44
C THR A 97 -2.05 -13.23 5.03
N SER A 98 -2.76 -12.18 5.44
CA SER A 98 -4.13 -11.89 5.01
C SER A 98 -4.43 -10.39 5.10
N LEU A 99 -5.33 -9.90 4.25
CA LEU A 99 -5.79 -8.50 4.20
C LEU A 99 -7.31 -8.46 4.08
N GLY A 100 -7.96 -7.59 4.87
CA GLY A 100 -9.41 -7.38 4.83
C GLY A 100 -9.79 -6.07 5.51
N GLY A 101 -9.81 -4.98 4.72
CA GLY A 101 -9.88 -3.62 5.27
C GLY A 101 -8.72 -3.38 6.23
N GLU A 102 -8.99 -2.73 7.36
CA GLU A 102 -7.98 -2.53 8.42
C GLU A 102 -7.56 -3.82 9.12
N LYS A 103 -8.22 -4.96 8.91
CA LYS A 103 -7.83 -6.23 9.54
C LYS A 103 -6.72 -6.91 8.73
N ILE A 104 -5.65 -7.32 9.40
CA ILE A 104 -4.47 -7.89 8.77
C ILE A 104 -3.95 -9.10 9.55
N GLY A 105 -3.51 -10.13 8.84
CA GLY A 105 -2.77 -11.26 9.40
C GLY A 105 -1.27 -11.09 9.20
N ILE A 106 -0.47 -11.40 10.21
CA ILE A 106 0.99 -11.30 10.20
C ILE A 106 1.59 -12.64 10.60
N ALA A 107 2.58 -13.10 9.83
CA ALA A 107 3.54 -14.10 10.27
C ALA A 107 4.85 -13.39 10.57
N TYR A 108 5.22 -13.37 11.85
CA TYR A 108 6.45 -12.76 12.33
C TYR A 108 7.65 -13.63 12.01
N ASP A 109 8.81 -12.99 11.88
CA ASP A 109 10.05 -13.66 11.48
C ASP A 109 10.61 -14.59 12.57
N ASP A 110 10.17 -14.47 13.81
CA ASP A 110 10.49 -15.34 14.95
C ASP A 110 9.59 -16.60 15.03
N GLY A 111 8.63 -16.75 14.13
CA GLY A 111 7.71 -17.88 14.05
C GLY A 111 6.32 -17.62 14.63
N ASP A 112 6.12 -16.50 15.34
CA ASP A 112 4.82 -16.11 15.86
C ASP A 112 3.85 -15.67 14.75
N LYS A 113 2.55 -15.70 15.05
CA LYS A 113 1.50 -15.23 14.14
C LYS A 113 0.46 -14.42 14.89
N GLU A 114 -0.07 -13.41 14.25
CA GLU A 114 -1.10 -12.55 14.83
C GLU A 114 -2.10 -12.08 13.78
N THR A 115 -3.36 -11.92 14.20
CA THR A 115 -4.34 -11.12 13.45
C THR A 115 -4.56 -9.81 14.20
N THR A 116 -4.26 -8.69 13.56
CA THR A 116 -4.25 -7.36 14.16
C THR A 116 -4.88 -6.34 13.21
N ARG A 117 -4.58 -5.05 13.40
CA ARG A 117 -5.00 -3.96 12.52
C ARG A 117 -3.83 -3.32 11.78
N THR A 118 -4.08 -2.80 10.58
CA THR A 118 -3.13 -2.07 9.74
C THR A 118 -2.47 -0.90 10.49
N GLY A 119 -3.22 -0.18 11.33
CA GLY A 119 -2.69 0.88 12.20
C GLY A 119 -1.65 0.42 13.23
N ARG A 120 -1.53 -0.88 13.51
CA ARG A 120 -0.44 -1.42 14.36
C ARG A 120 0.79 -1.83 13.56
N CYS A 121 0.79 -1.60 12.27
CA CYS A 121 1.86 -2.01 11.37
C CYS A 121 2.44 -0.80 10.64
N ARG A 122 3.68 -0.93 10.20
CA ARG A 122 4.41 0.08 9.43
C ARG A 122 5.34 -0.58 8.44
N SER A 123 5.77 0.19 7.46
CA SER A 123 6.79 -0.22 6.49
C SER A 123 7.94 0.80 6.50
N LYS A 124 9.10 0.41 5.98
CA LYS A 124 10.20 1.34 5.71
C LYS A 124 10.08 1.93 4.30
#